data_AF-A0A3D5UVN6-F1
#
_entry.id   AF-A0A3D5UVN6-F1
#
_cell.length_a   1.000
_cell.length_b   1.000
_cell.length_c   1.000
_cell.angle_alpha   90.00
_cell.angle_beta   90.00
_cell.angle_gamma   90.00
#
_symmetry.space_group_name_H-M   'P 1'
#
loop_
_entity.id
_entity.type
_entity.pdbx_description
1 polymer ?
#
loop_
_entity_poly.entity_id
_entity_poly.type
_entity_poly.pdbx_seq_one_letter_code
_entity_poly.pdbx_strand_id
1 'polypeptide(L)'
;LDPIADKLLVAVVLIALTWQDVIAGFSLWAAIIILCREILVSGLREFLAELRVSVPVTQLAKWKTAIQMVALGFLLAGPAADKIVPGTIETGITLLWAAAILTLYTGIDYFRAGVKHLGDDKPGKTPPAPSTAAAAERDGRM
;
A
#
# COMPACT_ATOMS: atom_id res chain seq x y z
N LEU A 1 -6.51 15.93 -6.52
CA LEU A 1 -5.45 15.42 -5.63
C LEU A 1 -4.87 14.20 -6.29
N ASP A 2 -3.60 14.29 -6.71
CA ASP A 2 -2.91 13.25 -7.46
C ASP A 2 -2.29 12.23 -6.48
N PRO A 3 -2.76 10.98 -6.46
CA PRO A 3 -2.24 9.94 -5.56
C PRO A 3 -0.77 9.61 -5.79
N ILE A 4 -0.18 9.99 -6.93
CA ILE A 4 1.23 9.81 -7.24
C ILE A 4 2.04 10.90 -6.55
N ALA A 5 1.60 12.15 -6.67
CA ALA A 5 2.26 13.31 -6.03
C ALA A 5 2.31 13.17 -4.50
N ASP A 6 1.22 12.70 -3.88
CA ASP A 6 1.15 12.53 -2.42
C ASP A 6 2.19 11.52 -1.91
N LYS A 7 2.47 10.45 -2.66
CA LYS A 7 3.46 9.43 -2.28
C LYS A 7 4.89 9.89 -2.51
N LEU A 8 5.12 10.60 -3.61
CA LEU A 8 6.42 11.21 -3.88
C LEU A 8 6.77 12.24 -2.80
N LEU A 9 5.80 13.04 -2.36
CA LEU A 9 5.98 13.99 -1.26
C LEU A 9 6.42 13.27 0.02
N VAL A 10 5.72 12.20 0.41
CA VAL A 10 6.12 11.39 1.58
C VAL A 10 7.54 10.88 1.45
N ALA A 11 7.89 10.30 0.30
CA ALA A 11 9.22 9.74 0.08
C ALA A 11 10.32 10.80 0.18
N VAL A 12 10.13 11.95 -0.47
CA VAL A 12 11.09 13.06 -0.44
C VAL A 12 11.23 13.62 0.97
N VAL A 13 10.12 13.80 1.70
CA VAL A 13 10.15 14.32 3.07
C VAL A 13 10.88 13.36 4.01
N LEU A 14 10.63 12.05 3.93
CA LEU A 14 11.34 11.06 4.75
C LEU A 14 12.85 11.09 4.49
N ILE A 15 13.26 11.15 3.21
CA ILE A 15 14.68 11.24 2.81
C ILE A 15 15.31 12.54 3.30
N ALA A 16 14.60 13.66 3.20
CA ALA A 16 15.11 14.95 3.66
C ALA A 16 15.28 14.98 5.18
N LEU A 17 14.36 14.36 5.93
CA LEU A 17 14.43 14.30 7.39
C LEU A 17 15.53 13.35 7.90
N THR A 18 15.83 12.27 7.19
CA THR A 18 17.03 11.45 7.46
C THR A 18 18.30 12.18 7.10
N TRP A 19 18.33 12.94 6.00
CA TRP A 19 19.49 13.74 5.61
C TRP A 19 19.84 14.82 6.65
N GLN A 20 18.84 15.38 7.33
CA GLN A 20 19.02 16.37 8.40
C GLN A 20 19.25 15.76 9.79
N ASP A 21 19.47 14.44 9.89
CA ASP A 21 19.61 13.71 11.16
C ASP A 21 18.41 13.84 12.12
N VAL A 22 17.24 14.29 11.64
CA VAL A 22 16.00 14.35 12.44
C VAL A 22 15.43 12.95 12.63
N ILE A 23 15.47 12.13 11.59
CA ILE A 23 15.20 10.69 11.67
C ILE A 23 16.54 9.97 11.67
N ALA A 24 17.02 9.58 12.84
CA ALA A 24 18.32 8.91 13.00
C ALA A 24 18.23 7.65 13.87
N GLY A 25 19.30 6.86 13.88
CA GLY A 25 19.43 5.66 14.69
C GLY A 25 18.34 4.64 14.41
N PHE A 26 17.62 4.22 15.45
CA PHE A 26 16.59 3.17 15.33
C PHE A 26 15.38 3.62 14.50
N SER A 27 15.03 4.91 14.51
CA SER A 27 13.88 5.45 13.78
C SER A 27 14.06 5.42 12.26
N LEU A 28 15.29 5.23 11.77
CA LEU A 28 15.58 4.99 10.35
C LEU A 28 14.80 3.78 9.82
N TRP A 29 14.66 2.73 10.63
CA TRP A 29 13.90 1.54 10.25
C TRP A 29 12.43 1.84 9.98
N ALA A 30 11.81 2.73 10.77
CA ALA A 30 10.43 3.14 10.55
C ALA A 30 10.26 3.87 9.20
N ALA A 31 11.20 4.77 8.87
CA ALA A 31 11.18 5.47 7.58
C ALA A 31 11.35 4.49 6.40
N ILE A 32 12.28 3.54 6.50
CA ILE A 32 12.49 2.50 5.47
C ILE A 32 11.22 1.66 5.29
N ILE A 33 10.61 1.20 6.38
CA ILE A 33 9.38 0.39 6.34
C ILE A 33 8.26 1.13 5.61
N ILE A 34 8.05 2.42 5.92
CA ILE A 34 7.04 3.23 5.26
C ILE A 34 7.35 3.38 3.78
N LEU A 35 8.59 3.73 3.43
CA LEU A 35 9.02 3.94 2.04
C LEU A 35 8.85 2.67 1.18
N CYS A 36 9.38 1.54 1.66
CA CYS A 36 9.26 0.25 0.97
C CYS A 36 7.80 -0.14 0.75
N ARG A 37 6.94 0.04 1.76
CA ARG A 37 5.52 -0.30 1.64
C ARG A 37 4.79 0.63 0.68
N GLU A 38 5.04 1.94 0.73
CA GLU A 38 4.42 2.89 -0.19
C GLU A 38 4.70 2.53 -1.65
N ILE A 39 5.91 2.06 -1.98
CA ILE A 39 6.26 1.58 -3.32
C ILE A 39 5.60 0.22 -3.61
N LEU A 40 5.77 -0.77 -2.74
CA LEU A 40 5.32 -2.15 -2.96
C LEU A 40 3.80 -2.26 -3.09
N VAL A 41 3.04 -1.65 -2.19
CA VAL A 41 1.57 -1.72 -2.21
C VAL A 41 1.01 -0.91 -3.38
N SER A 42 1.70 0.16 -3.81
CA SER A 42 1.31 0.90 -5.00
C SER A 42 1.50 0.07 -6.26
N GLY A 43 2.66 -0.57 -6.43
CA GLY A 43 2.93 -1.44 -7.58
C GLY A 43 2.00 -2.64 -7.61
N LEU A 44 1.75 -3.28 -6.46
CA LEU A 44 0.83 -4.41 -6.38
C LEU A 44 -0.62 -4.02 -6.70
N ARG A 45 -1.05 -2.83 -6.27
CA ARG A 45 -2.39 -2.32 -6.59
C ARG A 45 -2.54 -2.05 -8.08
N GLU A 46 -1.50 -1.50 -8.71
CA GLU A 46 -1.48 -1.30 -10.17
C GLU A 46 -1.60 -2.64 -10.91
N PHE A 47 -0.77 -3.62 -10.54
CA PHE A 47 -0.81 -4.98 -11.10
C PHE A 47 -2.18 -5.67 -10.92
N LEU A 48 -2.79 -5.56 -9.72
CA LEU A 48 -4.11 -6.14 -9.47
C LEU A 48 -5.25 -5.40 -10.19
N ALA A 49 -5.10 -4.10 -10.43
CA ALA A 49 -6.07 -3.31 -11.19
C ALA A 49 -6.10 -3.75 -12.67
N GLU A 50 -4.94 -4.07 -13.26
CA GLU A 50 -4.86 -4.68 -14.59
C GLU A 50 -5.60 -6.02 -14.66
N LEU A 51 -5.56 -6.81 -13.57
CA LEU A 51 -6.25 -8.10 -13.43
C LEU A 51 -7.76 -8.00 -13.10
N ARG A 52 -8.34 -6.78 -13.02
CA ARG A 52 -9.74 -6.50 -12.63
C ARG A 52 -10.16 -7.03 -11.24
N VAL A 53 -9.22 -7.30 -10.34
CA VAL A 53 -9.52 -7.69 -8.96
C VAL A 53 -9.52 -6.45 -8.08
N SER A 54 -10.70 -5.94 -7.77
CA SER A 54 -10.83 -4.81 -6.84
C SER A 54 -10.61 -5.28 -5.41
N VAL A 55 -9.47 -4.91 -4.82
CA VAL A 55 -9.24 -5.09 -3.38
C VAL A 55 -9.90 -3.93 -2.64
N PRO A 56 -10.90 -4.17 -1.77
CA PRO A 56 -11.61 -3.11 -1.08
C PRO A 56 -10.67 -2.30 -0.18
N VAL A 57 -10.84 -0.98 -0.19
CA VAL A 57 -10.05 -0.06 0.65
C VAL A 57 -10.54 -0.17 2.10
N THR A 58 -9.72 -0.77 2.97
CA THR A 58 -10.05 -0.92 4.39
C THR A 58 -9.98 0.43 5.11
N GLN A 59 -10.83 0.65 6.12
CA GLN A 59 -10.84 1.88 6.91
C GLN A 59 -9.50 2.13 7.64
N LEU A 60 -8.74 1.07 7.94
CA LEU A 60 -7.36 1.16 8.46
C LEU A 60 -6.42 1.91 7.49
N ALA A 61 -6.62 1.76 6.19
CA ALA A 61 -5.80 2.45 5.19
C ALA A 61 -6.05 3.96 5.16
N LYS A 62 -7.19 4.44 5.66
CA LYS A 62 -7.49 5.88 5.79
C LYS A 62 -6.80 6.49 7.00
N TRP A 63 -6.78 5.78 8.14
CA TRP A 63 -6.12 6.27 9.35
C TRP A 63 -4.60 6.29 9.21
N LYS A 64 -4.01 5.37 8.42
CA LYS A 64 -2.55 5.34 8.22
C LYS A 64 -2.02 6.65 7.64
N THR A 65 -2.70 7.20 6.63
CA THR A 65 -2.23 8.41 5.95
C THR A 65 -2.42 9.62 6.83
N ALA A 66 -3.50 9.70 7.61
CA ALA A 66 -3.69 10.76 8.59
C ALA A 66 -2.55 10.77 9.63
N ILE A 67 -2.27 9.62 10.26
CA ILE A 67 -1.21 9.50 11.26
C ILE A 67 0.15 9.83 10.66
N GLN A 68 0.44 9.34 9.47
CA GLN A 68 1.70 9.59 8.78
C GLN A 68 1.88 11.07 8.41
N MET A 69 0.86 11.72 7.84
CA MET A 69 0.95 13.13 7.48
C MET A 69 1.12 14.02 8.72
N VAL A 70 0.44 13.68 9.83
CA VAL A 70 0.65 14.35 11.11
C VAL A 70 2.08 14.13 11.61
N ALA A 71 2.58 12.89 11.60
CA ALA A 71 3.95 12.57 11.98
C ALA A 71 4.98 13.41 11.21
N LEU A 72 4.83 13.48 9.87
CA LEU A 72 5.70 14.28 9.02
C LEU A 72 5.60 15.77 9.34
N GLY A 73 4.40 16.29 9.65
CA GLY A 73 4.22 17.67 10.08
C GLY A 73 5.00 18.00 11.35
N PHE A 74 4.93 17.12 12.36
CA PHE A 74 5.71 17.25 13.60
C PHE A 74 7.21 17.19 13.35
N LEU A 75 7.68 16.25 12.51
CA LEU A 75 9.10 16.08 12.22
C LEU A 75 9.68 17.22 11.39
N LEU A 76 8.93 17.74 10.40
CA LEU A 76 9.33 18.91 9.60
C LEU A 76 9.40 20.17 10.45
N ALA A 77 8.43 20.38 11.34
CA ALA A 77 8.44 21.52 12.26
C ALA A 77 9.47 21.33 13.39
N GLY A 78 9.83 20.09 13.70
CA GLY A 78 10.62 19.66 14.86
C GLY A 78 11.76 20.59 15.22
N PRO A 79 12.78 20.79 14.37
CA PRO A 79 13.94 21.61 14.72
C PRO A 79 13.62 23.06 15.15
N ALA A 80 12.54 23.64 14.63
CA ALA A 80 12.09 24.99 14.99
C ALA A 80 11.08 24.98 16.14
N ALA A 81 10.16 24.02 16.13
CA ALA A 81 9.07 23.90 17.09
C ALA A 81 9.55 23.35 18.45
N ASP A 82 10.59 22.52 18.49
CA ASP A 82 11.14 21.97 19.74
C ASP A 82 11.72 23.06 20.66
N LYS A 83 12.09 24.21 20.08
CA LYS A 83 12.51 25.42 20.83
C LYS A 83 11.35 26.12 21.54
N ILE A 84 10.11 25.88 21.11
CA ILE A 84 8.88 26.50 21.62
C ILE A 84 8.10 25.49 22.48
N VAL A 85 7.98 24.27 21.98
CA VAL A 85 7.28 23.14 22.59
C VAL A 85 8.25 21.94 22.63
N PRO A 86 8.96 21.74 23.76
CA PRO A 86 9.88 20.61 23.91
C PRO A 86 9.15 19.27 23.73
N GLY A 87 9.77 18.33 23.01
CA GLY A 87 9.21 17.01 22.74
C GLY A 87 8.45 16.90 21.40
N THR A 88 8.55 17.92 20.54
CA THR A 88 7.90 17.91 19.23
C THR A 88 8.49 16.81 18.34
N ILE A 89 9.81 16.66 18.35
CA ILE A 89 10.51 15.62 17.56
C ILE A 89 10.17 14.23 18.08
N GLU A 90 10.17 14.02 19.40
CA GLU A 90 9.82 12.74 20.01
C GLU A 90 8.39 12.31 19.68
N THR A 91 7.45 13.26 19.70
CA THR A 91 6.05 13.03 19.29
C THR A 91 5.99 12.63 17.81
N GLY A 92 6.72 13.35 16.95
CA GLY A 92 6.83 13.03 15.52
C GLY A 92 7.38 11.62 15.28
N ILE A 93 8.44 11.23 16.00
CA ILE A 93 9.04 9.89 15.92
C ILE A 93 8.05 8.81 16.40
N THR A 94 7.33 9.07 17.49
CA THR A 94 6.34 8.13 18.02
C THR A 94 5.22 7.88 17.02
N LEU A 95 4.71 8.96 16.41
CA LEU A 95 3.70 8.87 15.36
C LEU A 95 4.25 8.19 14.09
N LEU A 96 5.52 8.40 13.75
CA LEU A 96 6.19 7.73 12.64
C LEU A 96 6.24 6.21 12.85
N TRP A 97 6.58 5.76 14.05
CA TRP A 97 6.57 4.34 14.40
C TRP A 97 5.15 3.75 14.39
N ALA A 98 4.16 4.47 14.93
CA ALA A 98 2.76 4.07 14.84
C ALA A 98 2.31 3.92 13.38
N ALA A 99 2.68 4.88 12.51
CA ALA A 99 2.44 4.80 11.08
C ALA A 99 3.14 3.61 10.45
N ALA A 100 4.41 3.34 10.77
CA ALA A 100 5.16 2.20 10.23
C ALA A 100 4.51 0.85 10.56
N ILE A 101 4.07 0.66 11.81
CA ILE A 101 3.40 -0.57 12.26
C ILE A 101 2.07 -0.76 11.52
N LEU A 102 1.25 0.29 11.45
CA LEU A 102 -0.04 0.24 10.75
C LEU A 102 0.15 -0.01 9.24
N THR A 103 1.22 0.56 8.69
CA THR A 103 1.61 0.41 7.29
C THR A 103 2.02 -1.03 6.97
N LEU A 104 2.75 -1.70 7.86
CA LEU A 104 3.06 -3.13 7.77
C LEU A 104 1.80 -4.00 7.86
N TYR A 105 0.97 -3.76 8.87
CA TYR A 105 -0.26 -4.54 9.08
C TYR A 105 -1.15 -4.52 7.83
N THR A 106 -1.40 -3.32 7.30
CA THR A 106 -2.19 -3.17 6.07
C THR A 106 -1.48 -3.72 4.84
N GLY A 107 -0.14 -3.64 4.77
CA GLY A 107 0.65 -4.15 3.64
C GLY A 107 0.56 -5.67 3.48
N ILE A 108 0.49 -6.42 4.59
CA ILE A 108 0.40 -7.88 4.59
C ILE A 108 -0.89 -8.36 3.93
N ASP A 109 -2.03 -7.68 4.19
CA ASP A 109 -3.32 -8.05 3.60
C ASP A 109 -3.30 -7.93 2.07
N TYR A 110 -2.70 -6.85 1.55
CA TYR A 110 -2.52 -6.67 0.11
C TYR A 110 -1.57 -7.72 -0.47
N PHE A 111 -0.43 -7.95 0.18
CA PHE A 111 0.56 -8.93 -0.29
C PHE A 111 -0.04 -10.34 -0.40
N ARG A 112 -0.81 -10.77 0.62
CA ARG A 112 -1.53 -12.06 0.60
C ARG A 112 -2.56 -12.14 -0.52
N ALA A 113 -3.29 -11.06 -0.78
CA ALA A 113 -4.23 -11.01 -1.89
C ALA A 113 -3.52 -11.16 -3.25
N GLY A 114 -2.34 -10.54 -3.42
CA GLY A 114 -1.50 -10.67 -4.61
C GLY A 114 -1.02 -12.10 -4.85
N VAL A 115 -0.43 -12.73 -3.82
CA VAL A 115 0.12 -14.10 -3.92
C VAL A 115 -0.96 -15.13 -4.24
N LYS A 116 -2.19 -14.96 -3.72
CA LYS A 116 -3.30 -15.88 -4.02
C LYS A 116 -3.67 -15.93 -5.50
N HIS A 117 -3.61 -14.80 -6.21
CA HIS A 117 -3.96 -14.74 -7.64
C HIS A 117 -2.86 -15.31 -8.55
N LEU A 118 -1.59 -15.21 -8.14
CA LEU A 118 -0.49 -15.88 -8.84
C LEU A 118 -0.58 -17.42 -8.75
N GLY A 119 -1.29 -17.95 -7.74
CA GLY A 119 -1.47 -19.40 -7.55
C GLY A 119 -2.71 -20.00 -8.23
N ASP A 120 -3.61 -19.18 -8.77
CA ASP A 120 -4.89 -19.63 -9.35
C ASP A 120 -4.86 -19.75 -10.90
N ASP A 121 -3.69 -19.66 -11.52
CA ASP A 121 -3.46 -20.11 -12.91
C ASP A 121 -3.52 -21.65 -12.98
N LYS A 122 -4.72 -22.22 -12.76
CA LYS A 122 -5.03 -23.57 -13.23
C LYS A 122 -5.44 -23.47 -14.70
N PRO A 123 -4.65 -24.01 -15.65
CA PRO A 123 -5.13 -24.17 -17.01
C PRO A 123 -6.21 -25.25 -16.99
N GLY A 124 -7.45 -24.89 -17.29
CA GLY A 124 -8.48 -25.91 -17.52
C GLY A 124 -9.87 -25.52 -17.07
N LYS A 125 -10.55 -24.72 -17.89
CA LYS A 125 -11.94 -25.06 -18.19
C LYS A 125 -12.05 -25.17 -19.70
N THR A 126 -11.71 -26.36 -20.21
CA THR A 126 -12.14 -26.77 -21.55
C THR A 126 -13.66 -26.56 -21.60
N PRO A 127 -14.18 -25.81 -22.58
CA PRO A 127 -15.62 -25.66 -22.74
C PRO A 127 -16.26 -27.06 -22.78
N PRO A 128 -17.37 -27.28 -22.08
CA PRO A 128 -18.06 -28.57 -22.15
C PRO A 128 -18.31 -28.89 -23.62
N ALA A 129 -17.93 -30.11 -24.03
CA ALA A 129 -18.13 -30.57 -25.39
C ALA A 129 -19.60 -30.32 -25.80
N PRO A 130 -19.86 -29.83 -27.02
CA PRO A 130 -21.21 -29.56 -27.47
C PRO A 130 -22.07 -30.79 -27.23
N SER A 131 -23.11 -30.61 -26.41
CA SER A 131 -24.08 -31.65 -26.12
C SER A 131 -24.55 -32.27 -27.43
N THR A 132 -24.46 -33.58 -27.54
CA THR A 132 -24.95 -34.40 -28.66
C THR A 132 -26.43 -34.17 -28.97
N ALA A 133 -27.17 -33.49 -28.09
CA ALA A 133 -28.52 -33.00 -28.37
C ALA A 133 -28.58 -31.97 -29.53
N ALA A 134 -27.56 -31.13 -29.70
CA ALA A 134 -27.57 -30.10 -30.76
C ALA A 134 -27.23 -30.63 -32.16
N ALA A 135 -26.64 -31.84 -32.25
CA ALA A 135 -26.35 -32.50 -33.52
C ALA A 135 -27.57 -33.25 -34.07
N ALA A 136 -28.42 -33.81 -33.20
CA ALA A 136 -29.62 -34.53 -33.60
C ALA A 136 -30.74 -33.60 -34.12
N GLU A 137 -30.77 -32.33 -33.68
CA GLU A 137 -31.80 -31.36 -34.11
C GLU A 137 -31.52 -30.74 -35.48
N ARG A 138 -30.30 -30.88 -36.00
CA ARG A 138 -29.91 -30.45 -37.35
C ARG A 138 -30.18 -31.49 -38.43
N ASP A 139 -30.37 -32.75 -38.06
CA ASP A 139 -30.59 -33.88 -39.00
C ASP A 139 -32.08 -34.16 -39.27
N GLY A 140 -32.99 -33.61 -38.44
CA GLY A 140 -34.45 -33.74 -38.60
C GLY A 140 -35.13 -32.65 -39.45
N ARG A 141 -34.34 -31.81 -40.14
CA ARG A 141 -34.83 -30.76 -41.06
C ARG A 141 -34.27 -30.98 -42.47
N MET A 142 -34.62 -32.10 -43.08
CA MET A 142 -34.66 -32.28 -44.54
C MET A 142 -36.05 -32.75 -44.95
#